data_AF-A0A846CEU9-F1
#
_entry.id   AF-A0A846CEU9-F1
#
_cell.length_a   1.000
_cell.length_b   1.000
_cell.length_c   1.000
_cell.angle_alpha   90.00
_cell.angle_beta   90.00
_cell.angle_gamma   90.00
#
_symmetry.space_group_name_H-M   'P 1'
#
loop_
_entity.id
_entity.type
_entity.pdbx_description
1 polymer ?
#
loop_
_entity_poly.entity_id
_entity_poly.type
_entity_poly.pdbx_seq_one_letter_code
_entity_poly.pdbx_strand_id
1 'polypeptide(L)' 'MVDDLIILQMPPSLKMTEEQFFEFCQINRDLPIETNRFGELLIMSPAGSETGN' A
#
# COMPACT_ATOMS: atom_id res chain seq x y z
N MET A 1 -19.61 1.44 4.89
CA MET A 1 -18.43 2.09 4.32
C MET A 1 -17.45 0.97 4.07
N VAL A 2 -17.32 0.51 2.82
CA VAL A 2 -16.29 -0.48 2.48
C VAL A 2 -14.96 0.26 2.51
N ASP A 3 -14.01 -0.23 3.28
CA ASP A 3 -12.62 0.24 3.21
C ASP A 3 -12.16 0.01 1.76
N ASP A 4 -12.00 1.08 0.98
CA ASP A 4 -11.57 0.95 -0.42
C ASP A 4 -10.13 0.41 -0.43
N LEU A 5 -10.02 -0.86 -0.82
CA LEU A 5 -8.77 -1.59 -0.99
C LEU A 5 -8.38 -1.57 -2.47
N ILE A 6 -7.24 -0.97 -2.76
CA ILE A 6 -6.64 -1.02 -4.09
C ILE A 6 -5.58 -2.12 -4.09
N ILE A 7 -5.67 -3.02 -5.07
CA ILE A 7 -4.68 -4.08 -5.29
C ILE A 7 -3.89 -3.75 -6.54
N LEU A 8 -2.57 -3.61 -6.39
CA LEU A 8 -1.64 -3.37 -7.49
C LEU A 8 -0.82 -4.64 -7.77
N GLN A 9 -0.87 -5.08 -9.02
CA GLN A 9 -0.03 -6.16 -9.51
C GLN A 9 1.21 -5.56 -10.16
N MET A 10 2.36 -5.73 -9.50
CA MET A 10 3.62 -5.20 -9.98
C MET A 10 4.30 -6.19 -10.93
N PRO A 11 4.85 -5.74 -12.06
CA PRO A 11 5.64 -6.61 -12.93
C PRO A 11 6.90 -7.09 -12.19
N PRO A 12 7.44 -8.28 -12.52
CA PRO A 12 8.61 -8.83 -11.84
C PRO A 12 9.85 -7.92 -11.84
N SER A 13 9.99 -7.05 -12.86
CA SER A 13 11.07 -6.07 -12.97
C SER A 13 11.01 -4.94 -11.93
N LEU A 14 9.86 -4.76 -11.27
CA LEU A 14 9.63 -3.77 -10.22
C LEU A 14 9.53 -4.42 -8.82
N LYS A 15 9.96 -5.68 -8.67
CA LYS A 15 10.08 -6.29 -7.34
C LYS A 15 11.08 -5.50 -6.51
N MET A 16 10.61 -5.01 -5.37
CA MET A 16 11.43 -4.34 -4.37
C MET A 16 12.08 -5.36 -3.43
N THR A 17 13.27 -5.06 -2.94
CA THR A 17 13.83 -5.76 -1.76
C THR A 17 13.05 -5.37 -0.50
N GLU A 18 13.26 -6.07 0.62
CA GLU A 18 12.63 -5.72 1.89
C GLU A 18 12.99 -4.30 2.34
N GLU A 19 14.24 -3.87 2.14
CA GLU A 19 14.70 -2.51 2.48
C GLU A 19 14.05 -1.45 1.61
N GLN A 20 13.93 -1.71 0.30
CA GLN A 20 13.27 -0.80 -0.64
C GLN A 20 11.77 -0.69 -0.34
N PHE A 21 11.11 -1.81 -0.01
CA PHE A 21 9.71 -1.80 0.40
C PHE A 21 9.52 -1.03 1.71
N PHE A 22 10.43 -1.20 2.67
CA PHE A 22 10.40 -0.43 3.91
C PHE A 22 10.53 1.08 3.64
N GLU A 23 11.49 1.50 2.82
CA GLU A 23 11.66 2.90 2.42
C GLU A 23 10.41 3.43 1.69
N PHE A 24 9.85 2.65 0.77
CA PHE A 24 8.61 2.97 0.07
C PHE A 24 7.46 3.23 1.06
N CYS A 25 7.29 2.41 2.08
CA CYS A 25 6.31 2.63 3.14
C CYS A 25 6.65 3.86 4.01
N GLN A 26 7.93 4.13 4.29
CA GLN A 26 8.34 5.33 5.05
C GLN A 26 8.03 6.64 4.31
N ILE A 27 8.15 6.64 2.98
CA ILE A 27 7.80 7.78 2.13
C ILE A 27 6.27 7.98 2.11
N ASN A 28 5.50 6.90 2.06
CA ASN A 28 4.03 6.92 1.99
C ASN A 28 3.37 6.62 3.35
N ARG A 29 3.92 7.14 4.45
CA ARG A 29 3.50 6.80 5.83
C ARG A 29 2.04 7.04 6.15
N ASP A 30 1.38 7.93 5.43
CA ASP A 30 -0.03 8.25 5.62
C ASP A 30 -0.97 7.19 5.01
N LEU A 31 -0.42 6.25 4.23
CA LEU A 31 -1.15 5.15 3.61
C LEU A 31 -0.77 3.82 4.27
N PRO A 32 -1.75 3.04 4.75
CA PRO A 32 -1.52 1.65 5.08
C PRO A 32 -1.19 0.85 3.81
N ILE A 33 0.05 0.39 3.71
CA ILE A 33 0.58 -0.36 2.56
C ILE A 33 1.09 -1.71 3.04
N GLU A 34 0.67 -2.77 2.34
CA GLU A 34 1.08 -4.14 2.64
C GLU A 34 1.39 -4.93 1.36
N THR A 35 2.11 -6.04 1.49
CA THR A 35 2.25 -7.05 0.43
C THR A 35 1.67 -8.38 0.89
N ASN A 36 0.89 -9.03 0.05
CA ASN A 36 0.40 -10.38 0.36
C ASN A 36 1.39 -11.46 -0.10
N ARG A 37 1.09 -12.73 0.23
CA ARG A 37 1.88 -13.90 -0.17
C ARG A 37 2.01 -14.12 -1.68
N PHE A 38 1.17 -13.47 -2.48
CA PHE A 38 1.20 -13.54 -3.94
C PHE A 38 2.10 -12.44 -4.54
N GLY A 39 2.64 -11.55 -3.71
CA GLY A 39 3.48 -10.42 -4.14
C GLY A 39 2.67 -9.24 -4.67
N GLU A 40 1.37 -9.18 -4.37
CA GLU A 40 0.51 -8.05 -4.72
C GLU A 40 0.59 -6.98 -3.64
N LEU A 41 0.57 -5.72 -4.06
CA LEU A 41 0.64 -4.57 -3.17
C LEU A 41 -0.78 -4.11 -2.85
N LEU A 42 -1.11 -4.10 -1.56
CA LEU A 42 -2.38 -3.72 -0.98
C LEU A 42 -2.26 -2.30 -0.45
N ILE A 43 -3.12 -1.39 -0.92
CA ILE A 43 -3.21 -0.02 -0.41
C ILE A 43 -4.62 0.17 0.14
N MET A 44 -4.72 0.41 1.44
CA MET A 44 -6.00 0.71 2.07
C MET A 44 -6.18 2.21 2.19
N SER A 45 -7.43 2.67 2.09
CA SER A 45 -7.75 4.04 2.45
C SER A 45 -7.46 4.27 3.94
N PRO A 46 -6.83 5.40 4.32
CA PRO A 46 -6.55 5.67 5.73
C PRO A 46 -7.86 5.78 6.51
N ALA A 47 -7.94 5.08 7.65
CA ALA A 47 -9.10 5.14 8.53
C ALA A 47 -9.26 6.58 9.06
N GLY A 48 -10.26 7.31 8.55
CA GLY A 48 -10.51 8.70 8.95
C GLY A 48 -10.81 9.69 7.83
N SER A 49 -10.90 9.27 6.56
CA SER A 49 -11.30 10.17 5.45
C SER A 49 -12.80 10.55 5.46
N GLU A 50 -13.48 10.50 6.62
CA GLU A 50 -14.85 10.97 6.81
C GLU A 50 -14.95 12.41 7.36
N THR A 51 -13.85 13.15 7.54
CA THR A 51 -13.96 14.56 7.95
C THR A 51 -13.03 15.49 7.19
N GLY A 52 -13.62 16.43 6.43
CA GLY A 52 -12.97 17.71 6.17
C GLY A 52 -13.13 18.41 4.81
N ASN A 53 -14.30 18.44 4.17
CA ASN A 53 -14.94 19.66 3.60
C ASN A 53 -16.36 19.38 3.10
#